data_AF-A0A1J8QFX2-F1
#
_entry.id   AF-A0A1J8QFX2-F1
#
_cell.length_a   1.000
_cell.length_b   1.000
_cell.length_c   1.000
_cell.angle_alpha   90.00
_cell.angle_beta   90.00
_cell.angle_gamma   90.00
#
_symmetry.space_group_name_H-M   'P 1'
#
loop_
_entity.id
_entity.type
_entity.pdbx_description
1 polymer ?
#
loop_
_entity_poly.entity_id
_entity_poly.type
_entity_poly.pdbx_seq_one_letter_code
_entity_poly.pdbx_strand_id
1 'polypeptide(L)'
;MEFMGTSYLTNTIKGNIRWAAAELFEVPEDDEEDEAAVSLSTECDIYSFGSITLQVLTCKVPYYNVKKDNAVLWQVMRGKKPELPKESQIAPSYWDLIERCWLPRANRPSVRDIVAFVARER
;
A
#
# COMPACT_ATOMS: atom_id res chain seq x y z
N MET A 1 -31.02 -14.53 9.68
CA MET A 1 -30.37 -13.40 10.36
C MET A 1 -29.31 -12.89 9.39
N GLU A 2 -29.67 -11.88 8.62
CA GLU A 2 -28.80 -11.30 7.59
C GLU A 2 -27.70 -10.51 8.29
N PHE A 3 -26.44 -10.95 8.13
CA PHE A 3 -25.27 -10.26 8.66
C PHE A 3 -25.02 -8.98 7.87
N MET A 4 -25.72 -7.92 8.26
CA MET A 4 -25.55 -6.58 7.74
C MET A 4 -24.58 -5.85 8.67
N GLY A 5 -23.27 -5.93 8.38
CA GLY A 5 -22.25 -5.29 9.24
C GLY A 5 -20.83 -5.13 8.67
N THR A 6 -20.42 -5.88 7.64
CA THR A 6 -19.04 -5.78 7.07
C THR A 6 -18.99 -5.49 5.57
N SER A 7 -20.15 -5.21 4.98
CA SER A 7 -20.38 -5.06 3.52
C SER A 7 -19.58 -3.92 2.86
N TYR A 8 -19.37 -2.80 3.56
CA TYR A 8 -18.74 -1.62 2.96
C TYR A 8 -17.21 -1.68 2.91
N LEU A 9 -16.56 -2.33 3.88
CA LEU A 9 -15.11 -2.49 3.92
C LEU A 9 -14.65 -3.66 3.05
N THR A 10 -15.36 -4.78 3.06
CA THR A 10 -14.97 -5.98 2.29
C THR A 10 -15.07 -5.78 0.77
N ASN A 11 -15.93 -4.89 0.27
CA ASN A 11 -15.99 -4.59 -1.16
C ASN A 11 -14.95 -3.55 -1.60
N THR A 12 -14.71 -2.49 -0.82
CA THR A 12 -13.75 -1.42 -1.17
C THR A 12 -12.30 -1.91 -1.06
N ILE A 13 -11.98 -2.66 0.00
CA ILE A 13 -10.64 -3.20 0.25
C ILE A 13 -10.26 -4.22 -0.82
N LYS A 14 -11.22 -5.03 -1.29
CA LYS A 14 -10.96 -6.05 -2.32
C LYS A 14 -10.49 -5.45 -3.65
N GLY A 15 -10.91 -4.22 -3.97
CA GLY A 15 -10.52 -3.52 -5.19
C GLY A 15 -9.14 -2.85 -5.12
N ASN A 16 -8.65 -2.52 -3.92
CA ASN A 16 -7.44 -1.70 -3.74
C ASN A 16 -6.28 -2.41 -3.01
N ILE A 17 -6.37 -3.73 -2.75
CA ILE A 17 -5.36 -4.54 -2.02
C ILE A 17 -3.93 -4.28 -2.50
N ARG A 18 -3.74 -4.10 -3.81
CA ARG A 18 -2.41 -3.93 -4.43
C ARG A 18 -1.72 -2.62 -4.04
N TRP A 19 -2.48 -1.61 -3.62
CA TRP A 19 -1.95 -0.32 -3.18
C TRP A 19 -2.04 -0.11 -1.67
N ALA A 20 -2.86 -0.90 -0.99
CA ALA A 20 -3.15 -0.77 0.43
C ALA A 20 -1.94 -1.15 1.31
N ALA A 21 -1.77 -0.39 2.40
CA ALA A 21 -0.75 -0.63 3.41
C ALA A 21 -1.10 -1.88 4.26
N ALA A 22 -0.09 -2.61 4.74
CA ALA A 22 -0.27 -3.89 5.41
C ALA A 22 -1.04 -3.77 6.74
N GLU A 23 -0.84 -2.68 7.46
CA GLU A 23 -1.54 -2.35 8.70
C GLU A 23 -3.06 -2.21 8.58
N LEU A 24 -3.59 -2.04 7.36
CA LEU A 24 -5.04 -1.97 7.12
C LEU A 24 -5.71 -3.35 7.22
N PHE A 25 -4.91 -4.41 7.26
CA PHE A 25 -5.35 -5.80 7.29
C PHE A 25 -5.01 -6.50 8.62
N GLU A 26 -4.40 -5.78 9.55
CA GLU A 26 -4.13 -6.29 10.90
C GLU A 26 -5.47 -6.43 11.64
N VAL A 27 -5.74 -7.63 12.14
CA VAL A 27 -6.93 -7.92 12.94
C VAL A 27 -6.52 -7.75 14.41
N PRO A 28 -7.24 -6.95 15.22
CA PRO A 28 -6.98 -6.86 16.65
C PRO A 28 -7.03 -8.25 17.31
N GLU A 29 -6.14 -8.51 18.25
CA GLU A 29 -6.09 -9.81 18.97
C GLU A 29 -7.22 -9.95 20.00
N ASP A 30 -7.85 -8.85 20.40
CA ASP A 30 -8.92 -8.83 21.42
C ASP A 30 -10.32 -8.85 20.77
N ASP A 31 -11.12 -9.85 21.14
CA ASP A 31 -12.53 -10.06 20.74
C ASP A 31 -13.49 -9.00 21.33
N GLU A 32 -13.04 -7.79 21.62
CA GLU A 32 -13.94 -6.71 22.06
C GLU A 32 -14.69 -6.17 20.83
N GLU A 33 -16.02 -6.28 20.87
CA GLU A 33 -16.99 -5.79 19.88
C GLU A 33 -16.95 -4.26 19.63
N ASP A 34 -15.92 -3.56 20.10
CA ASP A 34 -15.64 -2.20 19.68
C ASP A 34 -14.96 -2.25 18.31
N GLU A 35 -15.73 -1.85 17.29
CA GLU A 35 -15.34 -1.69 15.88
C GLU A 35 -13.82 -1.66 15.70
N ALA A 36 -13.24 -2.73 15.14
CA ALA A 36 -11.83 -2.81 14.80
C ALA A 36 -11.42 -1.52 14.06
N ALA A 37 -10.82 -0.59 14.81
CA ALA A 37 -10.55 0.75 14.33
C ALA A 37 -9.38 0.61 13.36
N VAL A 38 -9.71 0.39 12.08
CA VAL A 38 -8.74 0.43 10.99
C VAL A 38 -7.99 1.75 11.14
N SER A 39 -6.70 1.66 11.46
CA SER A 39 -5.85 2.82 11.73
C SER A 39 -5.51 3.52 10.42
N LEU A 40 -6.51 4.20 9.86
CA LEU A 40 -6.37 5.11 8.74
C LEU A 40 -5.48 6.27 9.19
N SER A 41 -4.42 6.50 8.43
CA SER A 41 -3.39 7.47 8.76
C SER A 41 -2.78 8.03 7.48
N THR A 42 -2.15 9.19 7.58
CA THR A 42 -1.43 9.79 6.45
C THR A 42 -0.33 8.85 5.96
N GLU A 43 0.25 8.04 6.84
CA GLU A 43 1.25 7.05 6.50
C GLU A 43 0.69 5.93 5.61
N CYS A 44 -0.59 5.57 5.74
CA CYS A 44 -1.27 4.64 4.82
C CYS A 44 -1.39 5.25 3.42
N ASP A 45 -1.66 6.56 3.33
CA ASP A 45 -1.67 7.29 2.06
C ASP A 45 -0.26 7.35 1.45
N ILE A 46 0.79 7.52 2.26
CA ILE A 46 2.19 7.49 1.79
C ILE A 46 2.54 6.13 1.17
N TYR A 47 2.13 5.04 1.80
CA TYR A 47 2.32 3.70 1.23
C TYR A 47 1.62 3.56 -0.13
N SER A 48 0.37 4.01 -0.20
CA SER A 48 -0.43 4.00 -1.42
C SER A 48 0.20 4.88 -2.51
N PHE A 49 0.77 6.02 -2.15
CA PHE A 49 1.50 6.91 -3.04
C PHE A 49 2.73 6.24 -3.65
N GLY A 50 3.53 5.50 -2.87
CA GLY A 50 4.66 4.72 -3.39
C GLY A 50 4.21 3.69 -4.43
N SER A 51 3.11 3.00 -4.14
CA SER A 51 2.48 2.02 -5.04
C SER A 51 1.96 2.65 -6.34
N ILE A 52 1.33 3.82 -6.26
CA ILE A 52 0.87 4.58 -7.43
C ILE A 52 2.06 5.09 -8.25
N THR A 53 3.10 5.59 -7.60
CA THR A 53 4.31 6.08 -8.27
C THR A 53 4.98 4.97 -9.06
N LEU A 54 5.13 3.77 -8.48
CA LEU A 54 5.59 2.59 -9.20
C LEU A 54 4.74 2.33 -10.45
N GLN A 55 3.41 2.36 -10.29
CA GLN A 55 2.51 2.06 -11.39
C GLN A 55 2.58 3.08 -12.51
N VAL A 56 2.68 4.37 -12.19
CA VAL A 56 2.81 5.45 -13.17
C VAL A 56 4.10 5.30 -13.95
N LEU A 57 5.22 5.02 -13.28
CA LEU A 57 6.52 4.94 -13.93
C LEU A 57 6.75 3.64 -14.72
N THR A 58 6.05 2.56 -14.36
CA THR A 58 6.20 1.25 -15.02
C THR A 58 5.06 0.90 -15.98
N CYS A 59 3.93 1.63 -15.90
CA CYS A 59 2.65 1.25 -16.50
C CYS A 59 2.18 -0.16 -16.06
N LYS A 60 2.63 -0.66 -14.91
CA LYS A 60 2.24 -1.96 -14.35
C LYS A 60 1.66 -1.79 -12.96
N VAL A 61 0.55 -2.47 -12.68
CA VAL A 61 -0.04 -2.48 -11.34
C VAL A 61 0.95 -3.03 -10.31
N PRO A 62 0.96 -2.59 -9.05
CA PRO A 62 1.75 -3.24 -8.01
C PRO A 62 1.41 -4.74 -7.94
N TYR A 63 2.44 -5.56 -7.70
CA TYR A 63 2.35 -7.02 -7.74
C TYR A 63 1.83 -7.56 -9.09
N TYR A 64 2.18 -6.94 -10.22
CA TYR A 64 1.73 -7.33 -11.57
C TYR A 64 2.00 -8.81 -11.92
N ASN A 65 3.02 -9.41 -11.30
CA ASN A 65 3.41 -10.81 -11.46
C ASN A 65 2.52 -11.77 -10.66
N VAL A 66 1.65 -11.28 -9.78
CA VAL A 66 0.76 -12.07 -8.92
C VAL A 66 -0.67 -12.02 -9.46
N LYS A 67 -1.18 -13.16 -9.93
CA LYS A 67 -2.47 -13.24 -10.64
C LYS A 67 -3.71 -13.09 -9.76
N LYS A 68 -3.66 -13.51 -8.50
CA LYS A 68 -4.83 -13.55 -7.62
C LYS A 68 -4.68 -12.55 -6.48
N ASP A 69 -5.71 -11.77 -6.21
CA ASP A 69 -5.65 -10.72 -5.17
C ASP A 69 -5.54 -11.30 -3.75
N ASN A 70 -6.06 -12.50 -3.51
CA ASN A 70 -5.83 -13.19 -2.23
C ASN A 70 -4.34 -13.53 -2.02
N ALA A 71 -3.61 -13.87 -3.09
CA ALA A 71 -2.17 -14.11 -3.00
C ALA A 71 -1.40 -12.79 -2.82
N VAL A 72 -1.91 -11.68 -3.35
CA VAL A 72 -1.37 -10.33 -3.07
C VAL A 72 -1.58 -9.98 -1.60
N LEU A 73 -2.79 -10.17 -1.06
CA LEU A 73 -3.10 -9.94 0.34
C LEU A 73 -2.12 -10.69 1.26
N TRP A 74 -1.89 -11.98 1.00
CA TRP A 74 -0.90 -12.76 1.74
C TRP A 74 0.53 -12.22 1.63
N GLN A 75 0.93 -11.66 0.48
CA GLN A 75 2.24 -11.03 0.33
C GLN A 75 2.32 -9.72 1.12
N VAL A 76 1.28 -8.89 1.05
CA VAL A 76 1.16 -7.62 1.78
C VAL A 76 1.24 -7.86 3.29
N MET A 77 0.42 -8.77 3.83
CA MET A 77 0.42 -9.12 5.26
C MET A 77 1.76 -9.68 5.75
N ARG A 78 2.53 -10.34 4.86
CA ARG A 78 3.89 -10.82 5.16
C ARG A 78 4.98 -9.76 4.97
N GLY A 79 4.60 -8.52 4.65
CA GLY A 79 5.52 -7.42 4.38
C GLY A 79 6.29 -7.54 3.06
N LYS A 80 5.93 -8.47 2.17
CA LYS A 80 6.57 -8.58 0.85
C LYS A 80 6.12 -7.42 -0.03
N LYS A 81 7.09 -6.69 -0.60
CA LYS A 81 6.86 -5.50 -1.43
C LYS A 81 6.72 -5.86 -2.92
N PRO A 82 6.10 -4.98 -3.73
CA PRO A 82 6.04 -5.16 -5.18
C PRO A 82 7.43 -5.32 -5.80
N GLU A 83 7.53 -6.17 -6.83
CA GLU A 83 8.77 -6.35 -7.60
C GLU A 83 8.86 -5.28 -8.71
N LEU A 84 10.06 -4.72 -8.89
CA LEU A 84 10.35 -3.85 -10.03
C LEU A 84 10.39 -4.69 -11.32
N PRO A 85 9.63 -4.34 -12.39
CA PRO A 85 9.74 -5.03 -13.66
C PRO A 85 11.16 -4.98 -14.23
N LYS A 86 11.65 -6.09 -14.77
CA LYS A 86 13.05 -6.21 -15.23
C LYS A 86 13.42 -5.20 -16.31
N GLU A 87 12.46 -4.84 -17.14
CA GLU A 87 12.62 -3.91 -18.26
C GLU A 87 12.36 -2.44 -17.83
N SER A 88 12.13 -2.19 -16.55
CA SER A 88 11.83 -0.85 -16.05
C SER A 88 13.06 0.05 -16.08
N GLN A 89 12.89 1.27 -16.59
CA GLN A 89 13.90 2.32 -16.61
C GLN A 89 13.59 3.43 -15.59
N ILE A 90 13.14 3.04 -14.40
CA ILE A 90 12.93 3.99 -13.29
C ILE A 90 14.29 4.57 -12.86
N ALA A 91 14.37 5.89 -12.72
CA ALA A 91 15.58 6.52 -12.20
C ALA A 91 15.83 6.09 -10.73
N PRO A 92 17.09 5.86 -10.31
CA PRO A 92 17.40 5.37 -8.97
C PRO A 92 16.80 6.22 -7.84
N SER A 93 16.69 7.54 -8.02
CA SER A 93 16.09 8.46 -7.05
C SER A 93 14.60 8.16 -6.81
N TYR A 94 13.85 7.85 -7.86
CA TYR A 94 12.43 7.48 -7.76
C TYR A 94 12.26 6.11 -7.11
N TRP A 95 13.12 5.14 -7.45
CA TRP A 95 13.08 3.82 -6.81
C TRP A 95 13.34 3.92 -5.31
N ASP A 96 14.35 4.67 -4.89
CA ASP A 96 14.62 4.95 -3.47
C ASP A 96 13.41 5.57 -2.75
N LEU A 97 12.75 6.55 -3.37
CA LEU A 97 11.53 7.13 -2.80
C LEU A 97 10.42 6.09 -2.63
N ILE A 98 10.18 5.27 -3.65
CA ILE A 98 9.16 4.22 -3.64
C ILE A 98 9.44 3.23 -2.51
N GLU A 99 10.68 2.76 -2.37
CA GLU A 99 11.06 1.82 -1.30
C GLU A 99 10.86 2.45 0.09
N ARG A 100 11.22 3.73 0.26
CA ARG A 100 10.98 4.46 1.52
C ARG A 100 9.50 4.60 1.87
N CYS A 101 8.62 4.75 0.87
CA CYS A 101 7.17 4.79 1.10
C CYS A 101 6.62 3.46 1.65
N TRP A 102 7.32 2.34 1.43
CA TRP A 102 6.92 1.02 1.88
C TRP A 102 7.57 0.55 3.18
N LEU A 103 8.37 1.40 3.85
CA LEU A 103 8.94 1.12 5.17
C LEU A 103 7.86 0.96 6.25
N PRO A 104 8.21 0.46 7.45
CA PRO A 104 7.32 0.50 8.62
C PRO A 104 6.77 1.92 8.83
N ARG A 105 5.54 2.01 9.34
CA ARG A 105 4.77 3.27 9.46
C ARG A 105 5.61 4.45 9.95
N ALA A 106 6.32 4.26 11.06
CA ALA A 106 7.13 5.30 11.71
C ALA A 106 8.36 5.77 10.89
N ASN A 107 8.75 5.03 9.85
CA ASN A 107 9.93 5.29 9.04
C ASN A 107 9.60 5.76 7.61
N ARG A 108 8.31 5.88 7.27
CA ARG A 108 7.89 6.42 5.96
C ARG A 108 8.22 7.91 5.86
N PRO A 109 8.52 8.43 4.66
CA PRO A 109 8.75 9.86 4.47
C PRO A 109 7.51 10.66 4.81
N SER A 110 7.69 11.88 5.29
CA SER A 110 6.56 12.80 5.49
C SER A 110 6.03 13.29 4.14
N VAL A 111 4.79 13.80 4.13
CA VAL A 111 4.23 14.51 2.97
C VAL A 111 5.16 15.63 2.50
N ARG A 112 5.79 16.35 3.45
CA ARG A 112 6.74 17.42 3.13
C ARG A 112 7.95 16.90 2.36
N ASP A 113 8.50 15.74 2.74
CA ASP A 113 9.64 15.13 2.06
C ASP A 113 9.26 14.70 0.63
N ILE A 114 8.06 14.16 0.46
CA ILE A 114 7.54 13.77 -0.86
C ILE A 114 7.33 14.99 -1.76
N VAL A 115 6.71 16.05 -1.26
CA VAL A 115 6.52 17.28 -2.03
C VAL A 115 7.86 17.89 -2.41
N ALA A 116 8.81 17.94 -1.47
CA ALA A 116 10.17 18.42 -1.74
C ALA A 116 10.87 17.54 -2.80
N PHE A 117 10.67 16.23 -2.78
CA PHE A 117 11.19 15.30 -3.79
C PHE A 117 10.60 15.54 -5.18
N VAL A 118 9.28 15.69 -5.27
CA VAL A 118 8.60 15.82 -6.58
C VAL A 118 8.86 17.20 -7.19
N ALA A 119 9.00 18.24 -6.36
CA ALA A 119 9.26 19.60 -6.83
C ALA A 119 10.64 19.79 -7.47
N ARG A 120 11.64 19.03 -7.03
CA ARG A 120 13.04 19.12 -7.54
C ARG A 120 13.27 18.32 -8.84
N GLU A 121 12.34 17.46 -9.21
CA GLU A 121 12.38 16.66 -10.45
C GLU A 121 11.50 17.27 -11.57
N ARG A 122 11.01 18.51 -11.37
CA ARG A 122 10.35 19.33 -12.40
C ARG A 122 11.38 20.15 -13.16
#